data_AF-A0A806JG62-F1
#
_entry.id   AF-A0A806JG62-F1
#
_cell.length_a   1.000
_cell.length_b   1.000
_cell.length_c   1.000
_cell.angle_alpha   90.00
_cell.angle_beta   90.00
_cell.angle_gamma   90.00
#
_symmetry.space_group_name_H-M   'P 1'
#
loop_
_entity.id
_entity.type
_entity.pdbx_description
1 polymer ?
#
loop_
_entity_poly.entity_id
_entity_poly.type
_entity_poly.pdbx_seq_one_letter_code
_entity_poly.pdbx_strand_id
1 'polypeptide(L)'
;MLNFENLPSLLTGKSRQHLVALPNKLSDQHALQSEVVKAFLHLQDAALKAGFNLQPASTYRDFERQKWIWNTKFNGENKVHDDHGKAIILTGLDDWDKCQAILRWSAVPGASRHHWGTEIDIFDPTLLPEGKKLMLEPWEYQTGGYFQHLTNWLLVNAERFGFYFPFMEANNKFIGLEPWHMSYFPISEQYERLLSPEMLQMAWQGENIAGVNSLNEHISELFEYYIL
;
A
#
# COMPACT_ATOMS: atom_id res chain seq x y z
N MET A 1 14.88 18.05 -9.45
CA MET A 1 15.65 16.99 -10.14
C MET A 1 15.76 15.81 -9.19
N LEU A 2 15.31 14.62 -9.60
CA LEU A 2 15.50 13.39 -8.84
C LEU A 2 17.01 13.19 -8.63
N ASN A 3 17.44 13.08 -7.38
CA ASN A 3 18.82 12.71 -7.09
C ASN A 3 18.96 11.20 -7.28
N PHE A 4 19.42 10.79 -8.47
CA PHE A 4 19.48 9.37 -8.88
C PHE A 4 20.36 8.50 -7.97
N GLU A 5 21.32 9.08 -7.24
CA GLU A 5 22.18 8.32 -6.33
C GLU A 5 21.42 7.71 -5.14
N ASN A 6 20.29 8.29 -4.73
CA ASN A 6 19.49 7.79 -3.60
C ASN A 6 18.21 7.06 -4.04
N LEU A 7 18.02 6.86 -5.35
CA LEU A 7 16.78 6.32 -5.91
C LEU A 7 16.49 4.89 -5.42
N PRO A 8 17.46 3.93 -5.41
CA PRO A 8 17.17 2.58 -4.90
C PRO A 8 16.70 2.58 -3.45
N SER A 9 17.33 3.38 -2.58
CA SER A 9 16.92 3.48 -1.17
C SER A 9 15.57 4.18 -1.00
N LEU A 10 15.22 5.11 -1.87
CA LEU A 10 13.89 5.72 -1.91
C LEU A 10 12.83 4.67 -2.27
N LEU A 11 13.00 4.01 -3.43
CA LEU A 11 12.01 3.08 -3.97
C LEU A 11 11.78 1.87 -3.07
N THR A 12 12.82 1.46 -2.34
CA THR A 12 12.75 0.33 -1.40
C THR A 12 12.42 0.75 0.04
N GLY A 13 12.13 2.02 0.29
CA GLY A 13 11.72 2.48 1.62
C GLY A 13 12.83 2.49 2.66
N LYS A 14 14.10 2.36 2.24
CA LYS A 14 15.29 2.53 3.09
C LYS A 14 15.67 4.01 3.30
N SER A 15 15.00 4.93 2.62
CA SER A 15 15.18 6.38 2.76
C SER A 15 13.86 7.12 2.98
N ARG A 16 13.91 8.17 3.81
CA ARG A 16 12.80 9.10 4.08
C ARG A 16 13.06 10.52 3.60
N GLN A 17 14.21 10.77 2.96
CA GLN A 17 14.70 12.13 2.67
C GLN A 17 13.80 12.93 1.70
N HIS A 18 12.98 12.24 0.92
CA HIS A 18 12.09 12.83 -0.09
C HIS A 18 10.71 13.22 0.47
N LEU A 19 10.46 12.96 1.75
CA LEU A 19 9.16 13.13 2.37
C LEU A 19 9.08 14.42 3.18
N VAL A 20 7.86 14.94 3.26
CA VAL A 20 7.46 15.98 4.21
C VAL A 20 6.27 15.47 5.02
N ALA A 21 6.05 16.05 6.20
CA ALA A 21 4.89 15.72 7.01
C ALA A 21 3.59 16.08 6.27
N LEU A 22 2.60 15.19 6.34
CA LEU A 22 1.22 15.51 5.98
C LEU A 22 0.53 16.04 7.25
N PRO A 23 0.14 17.32 7.31
CA PRO A 23 -0.57 17.85 8.46
C PRO A 23 -1.90 17.12 8.65
N ASN A 24 -2.10 16.52 9.81
CA ASN A 24 -3.31 15.79 10.11
C ASN A 24 -3.66 15.90 11.61
N LYS A 25 -4.97 15.96 11.91
CA LYS A 25 -5.45 16.13 13.30
C LYS A 25 -5.52 14.82 14.08
N LEU A 26 -5.59 13.68 13.40
CA LEU A 26 -5.72 12.35 14.00
C LEU A 26 -4.36 11.72 14.32
N SER A 27 -3.32 12.08 13.55
CA SER A 27 -1.97 11.52 13.70
C SER A 27 -0.93 12.46 13.09
N ASP A 28 0.22 12.58 13.74
CA ASP A 28 1.40 13.32 13.25
C ASP A 28 2.41 12.41 12.51
N GLN A 29 2.09 11.13 12.35
CA GLN A 29 2.99 10.13 11.77
C GLN A 29 2.91 10.05 10.24
N HIS A 30 2.00 10.80 9.63
CA HIS A 30 1.81 10.79 8.19
C HIS A 30 2.87 11.62 7.47
N ALA A 31 3.45 11.02 6.44
CA ALA A 31 4.43 11.67 5.59
C ALA A 31 4.27 11.19 4.14
N LEU A 32 4.44 12.12 3.21
CA LEU A 32 4.28 11.93 1.76
C LEU A 32 5.26 12.85 1.03
N GLN A 33 5.37 12.72 -0.29
CA GLN A 33 6.09 13.73 -1.07
C GLN A 33 5.36 15.08 -1.05
N SER A 34 6.12 16.17 -1.17
CA SER A 34 5.55 17.52 -1.03
C SER A 34 4.44 17.85 -2.03
N GLU A 35 4.51 17.32 -3.25
CA GLU A 35 3.46 17.48 -4.27
C GLU A 35 2.20 16.69 -3.90
N VAL A 36 2.39 15.48 -3.38
CA VAL A 36 1.30 14.60 -2.93
C VAL A 36 0.58 15.20 -1.73
N VAL A 37 1.30 15.80 -0.77
CA VAL A 37 0.69 16.53 0.36
C VAL A 37 -0.23 17.64 -0.15
N LYS A 38 0.24 18.47 -1.10
CA LYS A 38 -0.57 19.56 -1.65
C LYS A 38 -1.81 19.03 -2.37
N ALA A 39 -1.64 18.00 -3.20
CA ALA A 39 -2.74 17.37 -3.94
C ALA A 39 -3.78 16.77 -2.99
N PHE A 40 -3.34 16.04 -1.97
CA PHE A 40 -4.23 15.39 -1.01
C PHE A 40 -5.00 16.41 -0.15
N LEU A 41 -4.35 17.49 0.30
CA LEU A 41 -5.05 18.55 1.04
C LEU A 41 -6.15 19.23 0.21
N HIS A 42 -5.93 19.42 -1.10
CA HIS A 42 -6.98 19.92 -2.01
C HIS A 42 -8.10 18.90 -2.21
N LEU A 43 -7.78 17.62 -2.32
CA LEU A 43 -8.78 16.55 -2.38
C LEU A 43 -9.60 16.47 -1.09
N GLN A 44 -8.98 16.62 0.09
CA GLN A 44 -9.68 16.66 1.38
C GLN A 44 -10.65 17.84 1.47
N ASP A 45 -10.28 19.04 1.00
CA ASP A 45 -11.19 20.19 0.95
C ASP A 45 -12.38 19.95 0.01
N ALA A 46 -12.15 19.34 -1.15
CA ALA A 46 -13.22 18.98 -2.07
C ALA A 46 -14.15 17.90 -1.48
N ALA A 47 -13.58 16.89 -0.82
CA ALA A 47 -14.33 15.83 -0.14
C ALA A 47 -15.19 16.40 0.99
N LEU A 48 -14.64 17.35 1.77
CA LEU A 48 -15.37 18.03 2.84
C LEU A 48 -16.58 18.81 2.30
N LYS A 49 -16.43 19.50 1.17
CA LYS A 49 -17.55 20.19 0.50
C LYS A 49 -18.62 19.23 -0.02
N ALA A 50 -18.25 17.98 -0.31
CA ALA A 50 -19.17 16.91 -0.67
C ALA A 50 -19.77 16.17 0.55
N GLY A 51 -19.39 16.55 1.78
CA GLY A 51 -19.91 15.97 3.01
C GLY A 51 -19.09 14.81 3.57
N PHE A 52 -17.88 14.55 3.05
CA PHE A 52 -16.99 13.50 3.53
C PHE A 52 -15.85 14.04 4.38
N ASN A 53 -15.52 13.34 5.46
CA ASN A 53 -14.31 13.57 6.24
C ASN A 53 -13.20 12.62 5.78
N LEU A 54 -12.65 12.87 4.58
CA LEU A 54 -11.58 12.06 4.01
C LEU A 54 -10.31 12.14 4.87
N GLN A 55 -9.85 11.02 5.42
CA GLN A 55 -8.66 10.93 6.27
C GLN A 55 -7.69 9.85 5.78
N PRO A 56 -6.37 10.05 5.97
CA PRO A 56 -5.39 8.99 5.75
C PRO A 56 -5.44 7.99 6.90
N ALA A 57 -5.60 6.71 6.58
CA ALA A 57 -5.36 5.59 7.49
C ALA A 57 -3.88 5.21 7.52
N SER A 58 -3.22 5.24 6.35
CA SER A 58 -1.81 4.88 6.18
C SER A 58 -1.22 5.65 4.98
N THR A 59 0.06 5.99 5.06
CA THR A 59 0.80 6.83 4.08
C THR A 59 2.19 6.21 3.87
N TYR A 60 3.28 6.97 3.94
CA TYR A 60 4.61 6.36 3.87
C TYR A 60 4.84 5.29 4.94
N ARG A 61 5.45 4.18 4.50
CA ARG A 61 5.90 3.08 5.33
C ARG A 61 7.36 2.79 4.97
N ASP A 62 8.24 2.74 5.96
CA ASP A 62 9.64 2.38 5.71
C ASP A 62 9.81 0.86 5.52
N PHE A 63 11.01 0.50 5.06
CA PHE A 63 11.42 -0.88 4.84
C PHE A 63 11.28 -1.73 6.10
N GLU A 64 11.72 -1.23 7.26
CA GLU A 64 11.70 -1.97 8.52
C GLU A 64 10.28 -2.29 8.98
N ARG A 65 9.36 -1.33 8.85
CA ARG A 65 7.95 -1.56 9.15
C ARG A 65 7.34 -2.58 8.20
N GLN A 66 7.63 -2.51 6.90
CA GLN A 66 7.13 -3.51 5.95
C GLN A 66 7.73 -4.91 6.21
N LYS A 67 9.02 -4.98 6.56
CA LYS A 67 9.69 -6.22 7.00
C LYS A 67 9.03 -6.84 8.21
N TRP A 68 8.67 -6.03 9.20
CA TRP A 68 7.94 -6.51 10.37
C TRP A 68 6.55 -7.06 9.98
N ILE A 69 5.77 -6.36 9.15
CA ILE A 69 4.45 -6.84 8.68
C ILE A 69 4.59 -8.17 7.93
N TRP A 70 5.58 -8.26 7.03
CA TRP A 70 5.85 -9.47 6.25
C TRP A 70 6.24 -10.64 7.15
N ASN A 71 7.26 -10.48 7.99
CA ASN A 71 7.78 -11.55 8.84
C ASN A 71 6.73 -12.08 9.83
N THR A 72 5.96 -11.19 10.44
CA THR A 72 4.90 -11.59 11.38
C THR A 72 3.80 -12.39 10.68
N LYS A 73 3.45 -12.06 9.42
CA LYS A 73 2.51 -12.87 8.63
C LYS A 73 3.11 -14.23 8.26
N PHE A 74 4.36 -14.25 7.76
CA PHE A 74 5.04 -15.47 7.36
C PHE A 74 5.21 -16.46 8.52
N ASN A 75 5.51 -15.95 9.72
CA ASN A 75 5.67 -16.75 10.93
C ASN A 75 4.32 -17.14 11.58
N GLY A 76 3.18 -16.74 11.01
CA GLY A 76 1.85 -17.04 11.54
C GLY A 76 1.45 -16.24 12.78
N GLU A 77 2.17 -15.16 13.10
CA GLU A 77 1.85 -14.26 14.22
C GLU A 77 0.70 -13.32 13.86
N ASN A 78 0.63 -12.91 12.59
CA ASN A 78 -0.45 -12.09 12.04
C ASN A 78 -1.30 -12.89 11.04
N LYS A 79 -2.61 -12.59 11.02
CA LYS A 79 -3.59 -13.25 10.12
C LYS A 79 -3.20 -13.05 8.65
N VAL A 80 -3.21 -14.15 7.91
CA VAL A 80 -3.26 -14.20 6.44
C VAL A 80 -4.63 -14.75 6.05
N HIS A 81 -5.22 -14.23 4.97
CA HIS A 81 -6.58 -14.62 4.58
C HIS A 81 -6.77 -14.71 3.07
N ASP A 82 -7.80 -15.45 2.68
CA ASP A 82 -8.26 -15.56 1.30
C ASP A 82 -9.16 -14.38 0.89
N ASP A 83 -9.63 -14.40 -0.35
CA ASP A 83 -10.54 -13.40 -0.92
C ASP A 83 -11.90 -13.27 -0.22
N HIS A 84 -12.23 -14.22 0.64
CA HIS A 84 -13.44 -14.20 1.46
C HIS A 84 -13.16 -13.75 2.89
N GLY A 85 -11.94 -13.28 3.19
CA GLY A 85 -11.52 -12.84 4.51
C GLY A 85 -11.32 -13.99 5.51
N LYS A 86 -11.36 -15.25 5.05
CA LYS A 86 -11.16 -16.43 5.89
C LYS A 86 -9.67 -16.66 6.12
N ALA A 87 -9.31 -16.95 7.37
CA ALA A 87 -7.92 -17.20 7.73
C ALA A 87 -7.35 -18.42 6.99
N ILE A 88 -6.13 -18.28 6.46
CA ILE A 88 -5.35 -19.35 5.85
C ILE A 88 -4.43 -19.95 6.91
N ILE A 89 -4.41 -21.27 7.01
CA ILE A 89 -3.48 -22.00 7.88
C ILE A 89 -2.17 -22.16 7.13
N LEU A 90 -1.12 -21.48 7.58
CA LEU A 90 0.20 -21.53 6.94
C LEU A 90 1.02 -22.77 7.32
N THR A 91 0.65 -23.46 8.40
CA THR A 91 1.34 -24.66 8.86
C THR A 91 1.25 -25.77 7.80
N GLY A 92 2.40 -26.29 7.39
CA GLY A 92 2.50 -27.36 6.39
C GLY A 92 2.55 -26.90 4.94
N LEU A 93 2.36 -25.60 4.67
CA LEU A 93 2.66 -25.02 3.37
C LEU A 93 4.18 -24.92 3.18
N ASP A 94 4.63 -25.03 1.93
CA ASP A 94 5.99 -24.65 1.59
C ASP A 94 6.18 -23.12 1.66
N ASP A 95 7.42 -22.66 1.52
CA ASP A 95 7.72 -21.24 1.68
C ASP A 95 7.17 -20.39 0.53
N TRP A 96 7.02 -20.94 -0.67
CA TRP A 96 6.47 -20.18 -1.80
C TRP A 96 4.96 -20.03 -1.67
N ASP A 97 4.24 -21.11 -1.31
CA ASP A 97 2.81 -21.07 -1.01
C ASP A 97 2.49 -20.04 0.08
N LYS A 98 3.33 -19.97 1.13
CA LYS A 98 3.20 -18.92 2.16
C LYS A 98 3.42 -17.53 1.58
N CYS A 99 4.47 -17.34 0.77
CA CYS A 99 4.74 -16.06 0.13
C CYS A 99 3.54 -15.62 -0.73
N GLN A 100 3.02 -16.48 -1.59
CA GLN A 100 1.88 -16.18 -2.46
C GLN A 100 0.62 -15.82 -1.65
N ALA A 101 0.33 -16.56 -0.56
CA ALA A 101 -0.79 -16.26 0.31
C ALA A 101 -0.67 -14.87 0.98
N ILE A 102 0.55 -14.43 1.33
CA ILE A 102 0.80 -13.12 1.93
C ILE A 102 0.78 -12.02 0.85
N LEU A 103 1.44 -12.26 -0.28
CA LEU A 103 1.55 -11.36 -1.42
C LEU A 103 0.18 -10.97 -1.99
N ARG A 104 -0.83 -11.81 -1.80
CA ARG A 104 -2.22 -11.49 -2.11
C ARG A 104 -2.68 -10.16 -1.51
N TRP A 105 -2.22 -9.80 -0.30
CA TRP A 105 -2.67 -8.61 0.43
C TRP A 105 -1.53 -7.76 1.00
N SER A 106 -0.27 -8.12 0.73
CA SER A 106 0.88 -7.45 1.34
C SER A 106 2.13 -7.60 0.50
N ALA A 107 2.61 -6.47 0.01
CA ALA A 107 3.89 -6.40 -0.66
C ALA A 107 5.04 -6.90 0.24
N VAL A 108 6.07 -7.46 -0.40
CA VAL A 108 7.35 -7.76 0.26
C VAL A 108 8.07 -6.48 0.68
N PRO A 109 8.97 -6.55 1.68
CA PRO A 109 9.78 -5.40 2.09
C PRO A 109 10.61 -4.89 0.91
N GLY A 110 10.53 -3.60 0.61
CA GLY A 110 11.22 -3.00 -0.53
C GLY A 110 10.40 -2.93 -1.82
N ALA A 111 9.24 -3.58 -1.90
CA ALA A 111 8.33 -3.50 -3.04
C ALA A 111 6.95 -2.89 -2.71
N SER A 112 6.75 -2.40 -1.48
CA SER A 112 5.53 -1.68 -1.17
C SER A 112 5.55 -0.31 -1.83
N ARG A 113 4.50 0.02 -2.61
CA ARG A 113 4.35 1.36 -3.19
C ARG A 113 4.32 2.46 -2.12
N HIS A 114 3.90 2.17 -0.88
CA HIS A 114 3.96 3.13 0.23
C HIS A 114 5.37 3.67 0.52
N HIS A 115 6.43 2.95 0.10
CA HIS A 115 7.81 3.45 0.18
C HIS A 115 8.03 4.74 -0.62
N TRP A 116 7.20 5.00 -1.62
CA TRP A 116 7.36 6.11 -2.55
C TRP A 116 6.85 7.44 -2.02
N GLY A 117 6.05 7.41 -0.95
CA GLY A 117 5.38 8.60 -0.42
C GLY A 117 4.30 9.14 -1.37
N THR A 118 3.79 8.32 -2.27
CA THR A 118 2.73 8.63 -3.25
C THR A 118 1.40 7.95 -2.94
N GLU A 119 1.41 6.96 -2.03
CA GLU A 119 0.25 6.15 -1.70
C GLU A 119 -0.42 6.58 -0.39
N ILE A 120 -1.75 6.48 -0.36
CA ILE A 120 -2.59 6.80 0.78
C ILE A 120 -3.68 5.74 0.89
N ASP A 121 -3.72 5.02 2.01
CA ASP A 121 -4.90 4.26 2.40
C ASP A 121 -5.89 5.25 3.02
N ILE A 122 -7.11 5.30 2.51
CA ILE A 122 -8.11 6.31 2.90
C ILE A 122 -9.26 5.72 3.69
N PHE A 123 -9.89 6.53 4.54
CA PHE A 123 -11.16 6.21 5.18
C PHE A 123 -11.90 7.49 5.60
N ASP A 124 -13.14 7.34 6.06
CA ASP A 124 -13.87 8.40 6.76
C ASP A 124 -14.19 7.96 8.21
N PRO A 125 -13.56 8.54 9.23
CA PRO A 125 -13.79 8.14 10.61
C PRO A 125 -15.23 8.38 11.08
N THR A 126 -15.99 9.26 10.42
CA THR A 126 -17.39 9.56 10.77
C THR A 126 -18.38 8.54 10.23
N LEU A 127 -17.95 7.71 9.27
CA LEU A 127 -18.76 6.62 8.69
C LEU A 127 -18.54 5.27 9.39
N LEU A 128 -17.50 5.14 10.23
CA LEU A 128 -17.25 3.93 11.01
C LEU A 128 -18.38 3.73 12.04
N PRO A 129 -19.03 2.55 12.09
CA PRO A 129 -20.03 2.28 13.11
C PRO A 129 -19.43 2.25 14.52
N GLU A 130 -20.26 2.56 15.50
CA GLU A 130 -19.86 2.54 16.91
C GLU A 130 -19.27 1.17 17.31
N GLY A 131 -18.12 1.20 17.99
CA GLY A 131 -17.41 0.01 18.44
C GLY A 131 -16.68 -0.78 17.33
N LYS A 132 -16.74 -0.34 16.08
CA LYS A 132 -15.96 -0.92 14.97
C LYS A 132 -14.63 -0.20 14.80
N LYS A 133 -13.64 -0.94 14.29
CA LYS A 133 -12.34 -0.42 13.87
C LYS A 133 -12.23 -0.60 12.37
N LEU A 134 -11.52 0.30 11.72
CA LEU A 134 -11.16 0.19 10.32
C LEU A 134 -10.41 -1.12 10.08
N MET A 135 -10.88 -1.93 9.13
CA MET A 135 -10.27 -3.21 8.78
C MET A 135 -9.39 -3.13 7.53
N LEU A 136 -9.66 -2.17 6.64
CA LEU A 136 -9.09 -2.12 5.29
C LEU A 136 -9.38 -3.42 4.55
N GLU A 137 -10.67 -3.78 4.49
CA GLU A 137 -11.15 -4.96 3.76
C GLU A 137 -12.16 -4.52 2.68
N PRO A 138 -12.25 -5.20 1.53
CA PRO A 138 -13.00 -4.69 0.37
C PRO A 138 -14.48 -4.41 0.67
N TRP A 139 -15.10 -5.23 1.53
CA TRP A 139 -16.50 -5.11 1.91
C TRP A 139 -16.81 -3.79 2.65
N GLU A 140 -15.83 -3.13 3.27
CA GLU A 140 -16.05 -1.82 3.89
C GLU A 140 -16.30 -0.71 2.84
N TYR A 141 -15.82 -0.89 1.61
CA TYR A 141 -15.81 0.11 0.53
C TYR A 141 -16.74 -0.22 -0.64
N GLN A 142 -17.15 -1.48 -0.76
CA GLN A 142 -18.03 -1.98 -1.81
C GLN A 142 -19.51 -1.76 -1.47
N THR A 143 -20.42 -2.24 -2.34
CA THR A 143 -21.88 -2.12 -2.16
C THR A 143 -22.33 -2.61 -0.79
N GLY A 144 -23.01 -1.73 -0.03
CA GLY A 144 -23.47 -1.98 1.33
C GLY A 144 -22.44 -1.69 2.42
N GLY A 145 -21.20 -1.37 2.05
CA GLY A 145 -20.11 -1.00 2.96
C GLY A 145 -20.22 0.46 3.46
N TYR A 146 -19.59 0.73 4.60
CA TYR A 146 -19.63 2.04 5.27
C TYR A 146 -19.06 3.16 4.39
N PHE A 147 -18.05 2.85 3.58
CA PHE A 147 -17.34 3.81 2.75
C PHE A 147 -17.83 3.83 1.30
N GLN A 148 -18.86 3.05 0.94
CA GLN A 148 -19.35 2.95 -0.45
C GLN A 148 -19.55 4.33 -1.11
N HIS A 149 -20.21 5.25 -0.41
CA HIS A 149 -20.49 6.58 -0.96
C HIS A 149 -19.23 7.42 -1.14
N LEU A 150 -18.26 7.33 -0.22
CA LEU A 150 -16.97 7.98 -0.36
C LEU A 150 -16.19 7.38 -1.55
N THR A 151 -16.11 6.05 -1.66
CA THR A 151 -15.46 5.34 -2.76
C THR A 151 -16.02 5.81 -4.10
N ASN A 152 -17.36 5.80 -4.25
CA ASN A 152 -18.01 6.24 -5.48
C ASN A 152 -17.70 7.70 -5.83
N TRP A 153 -17.66 8.58 -4.83
CA TRP A 153 -17.30 9.98 -5.06
C TRP A 153 -15.84 10.13 -5.49
N LEU A 154 -14.92 9.38 -4.87
CA LEU A 154 -13.50 9.41 -5.22
C LEU A 154 -13.25 8.86 -6.63
N LEU A 155 -13.93 7.79 -7.04
CA LEU A 155 -13.81 7.26 -8.40
C LEU A 155 -14.18 8.28 -9.49
N VAL A 156 -15.04 9.24 -9.18
CA VAL A 156 -15.43 10.30 -10.12
C VAL A 156 -14.50 11.53 -10.05
N ASN A 157 -13.86 11.78 -8.91
CA ASN A 157 -13.20 13.07 -8.65
C ASN A 157 -11.69 13.00 -8.44
N ALA A 158 -11.14 11.88 -7.98
CA ALA A 158 -9.75 11.75 -7.56
C ALA A 158 -8.74 12.06 -8.69
N GLU A 159 -9.05 11.67 -9.93
CA GLU A 159 -8.20 11.89 -11.10
C GLU A 159 -7.90 13.38 -11.33
N ARG A 160 -8.86 14.26 -11.06
CA ARG A 160 -8.70 15.71 -11.20
C ARG A 160 -7.65 16.29 -10.24
N PHE A 161 -7.30 15.55 -9.19
CA PHE A 161 -6.26 15.87 -8.22
C PHE A 161 -4.99 15.04 -8.44
N GLY A 162 -4.92 14.26 -9.52
CA GLY A 162 -3.78 13.41 -9.87
C GLY A 162 -3.77 12.04 -9.18
N PHE A 163 -4.88 11.63 -8.57
CA PHE A 163 -4.98 10.35 -7.87
C PHE A 163 -5.77 9.30 -8.67
N TYR A 164 -5.39 8.04 -8.52
CA TYR A 164 -6.09 6.88 -9.07
C TYR A 164 -6.02 5.69 -8.10
N PHE A 165 -6.74 4.62 -8.42
CA PHE A 165 -6.79 3.41 -7.60
C PHE A 165 -6.13 2.23 -8.34
N PRO A 166 -4.84 1.91 -8.08
CA PRO A 166 -4.11 0.90 -8.83
C PRO A 166 -4.63 -0.54 -8.63
N PHE A 167 -5.34 -0.79 -7.52
CA PHE A 167 -5.78 -2.12 -7.10
C PHE A 167 -7.31 -2.28 -7.09
N MET A 168 -8.03 -1.51 -7.92
CA MET A 168 -9.49 -1.58 -8.01
C MET A 168 -9.99 -2.63 -9.01
N GLU A 169 -9.13 -3.13 -9.89
CA GLU A 169 -9.48 -4.12 -10.92
C GLU A 169 -8.48 -5.28 -10.93
N ALA A 170 -8.98 -6.47 -11.29
CA ALA A 170 -8.15 -7.66 -11.45
C ALA A 170 -7.31 -7.57 -12.74
N ASN A 171 -6.18 -6.86 -12.68
CA ASN A 171 -5.35 -6.53 -13.83
C ASN A 171 -4.37 -7.66 -14.23
N ASN A 172 -4.83 -8.91 -14.38
CA ASN A 172 -3.99 -10.11 -14.58
C ASN A 172 -2.91 -10.32 -13.52
N LYS A 173 -3.01 -9.62 -12.39
CA LYS A 173 -2.12 -9.70 -11.24
C LYS A 173 -2.81 -10.49 -10.13
N PHE A 174 -2.01 -11.11 -9.27
CA PHE A 174 -2.51 -11.90 -8.15
C PHE A 174 -2.64 -11.09 -6.86
N ILE A 175 -2.67 -9.76 -6.96
CA ILE A 175 -2.92 -8.82 -5.86
C ILE A 175 -4.43 -8.67 -5.61
N GLY A 176 -4.83 -8.64 -4.34
CA GLY A 176 -6.19 -8.44 -3.90
C GLY A 176 -6.75 -7.08 -4.29
N LEU A 177 -8.07 -6.93 -4.23
CA LEU A 177 -8.71 -5.66 -4.52
C LEU A 177 -8.58 -4.74 -3.30
N GLU A 178 -8.00 -3.55 -3.49
CA GLU A 178 -7.77 -2.59 -2.40
C GLU A 178 -8.47 -1.25 -2.72
N PRO A 179 -9.82 -1.17 -2.58
CA PRO A 179 -10.59 0.04 -2.88
C PRO A 179 -10.25 1.26 -2.01
N TRP A 180 -9.51 1.06 -0.92
CA TRP A 180 -9.00 2.12 -0.06
C TRP A 180 -7.66 2.70 -0.54
N HIS A 181 -6.94 1.99 -1.40
CA HIS A 181 -5.57 2.32 -1.76
C HIS A 181 -5.54 3.30 -2.93
N MET A 182 -5.17 4.54 -2.65
CA MET A 182 -5.08 5.61 -3.62
C MET A 182 -3.62 5.99 -3.90
N SER A 183 -3.27 6.21 -5.17
CA SER A 183 -1.91 6.51 -5.63
C SER A 183 -1.85 7.82 -6.39
N TYR A 184 -0.82 8.62 -6.16
CA TYR A 184 -0.57 9.86 -6.93
C TYR A 184 0.18 9.57 -8.24
N PHE A 185 -0.57 9.55 -9.33
CA PHE A 185 -0.12 9.11 -10.66
C PHE A 185 1.15 9.81 -11.18
N PRO A 186 1.30 11.16 -11.12
CA PRO A 186 2.42 11.85 -11.76
C PRO A 186 3.82 11.41 -11.30
N ILE A 187 3.93 10.88 -10.08
CA ILE A 187 5.19 10.38 -9.52
C ILE A 187 5.21 8.85 -9.53
N SER A 188 4.11 8.21 -9.13
CA SER A 188 4.07 6.76 -8.96
C SER A 188 4.34 6.00 -10.26
N GLU A 189 3.87 6.50 -11.40
CA GLU A 189 4.10 5.86 -12.70
C GLU A 189 5.61 5.75 -13.04
N GLN A 190 6.39 6.78 -12.69
CA GLN A 190 7.83 6.76 -12.95
C GLN A 190 8.54 5.77 -12.04
N TYR A 191 8.15 5.71 -10.77
CA TYR A 191 8.77 4.85 -9.78
C TYR A 191 8.47 3.38 -10.03
N GLU A 192 7.24 3.08 -10.44
CA GLU A 192 6.81 1.77 -10.92
C GLU A 192 7.72 1.27 -12.05
N ARG A 193 8.01 2.10 -13.06
CA ARG A 193 8.92 1.73 -14.17
C ARG A 193 10.39 1.58 -13.77
N LEU A 194 10.80 2.14 -12.63
CA LEU A 194 12.19 2.17 -12.18
C LEU A 194 12.53 1.12 -11.13
N LEU A 195 11.54 0.60 -10.40
CA LEU A 195 11.73 -0.49 -9.46
C LEU A 195 12.14 -1.75 -10.24
N SER A 196 13.23 -2.40 -9.81
CA SER A 196 13.76 -3.57 -10.50
C SER A 196 14.08 -4.71 -9.55
N PRO A 197 14.14 -5.96 -10.06
CA PRO A 197 14.59 -7.13 -9.29
C PRO A 197 15.90 -6.88 -8.55
N GLU A 198 16.88 -6.27 -9.22
CA GLU A 198 18.21 -6.01 -8.68
C GLU A 198 18.15 -5.05 -7.49
N MET A 199 17.34 -3.98 -7.58
CA MET A 199 17.16 -3.05 -6.45
C MET A 199 16.54 -3.75 -5.25
N LEU A 200 15.55 -4.61 -5.47
CA LEU A 200 14.87 -5.34 -4.41
C LEU A 200 15.81 -6.35 -3.74
N GLN A 201 16.55 -7.12 -4.53
CA GLN A 201 17.55 -8.08 -4.04
C GLN A 201 18.68 -7.39 -3.28
N MET A 202 19.17 -6.25 -3.76
CA MET A 202 20.14 -5.43 -3.03
C MET A 202 19.57 -4.96 -1.69
N ALA A 203 18.30 -4.54 -1.65
CA ALA A 203 17.67 -4.12 -0.41
C ALA A 203 17.51 -5.25 0.62
N TRP A 204 17.50 -6.51 0.17
CA TRP A 204 17.42 -7.69 1.04
C TRP A 204 18.77 -8.18 1.57
N GLN A 205 19.90 -7.70 1.02
CA GLN A 205 21.21 -8.12 1.46
C GLN A 205 21.46 -7.75 2.93
N GLY A 206 21.79 -8.74 3.76
CA GLY A 206 22.03 -8.57 5.19
C GLY A 206 20.75 -8.40 6.03
N GLU A 207 19.56 -8.49 5.43
CA GLU A 207 18.29 -8.37 6.12
C GLU A 207 17.71 -9.74 6.50
N ASN A 208 17.03 -9.80 7.65
CA ASN A 208 16.28 -11.00 8.04
C ASN A 208 14.85 -10.94 7.50
N ILE A 209 14.64 -11.44 6.29
CA ILE A 209 13.33 -11.52 5.65
C ILE A 209 12.91 -12.99 5.59
N ALA A 210 11.77 -13.29 6.20
CA ALA A 210 11.23 -14.64 6.19
C ALA A 210 10.87 -15.05 4.75
N GLY A 211 11.28 -16.26 4.34
CA GLY A 211 11.07 -16.74 2.97
C GLY A 211 11.97 -16.13 1.89
N VAL A 212 13.01 -15.35 2.25
CA VAL A 212 13.85 -14.62 1.27
C VAL A 212 14.50 -15.51 0.21
N ASN A 213 14.85 -16.76 0.53
CA ASN A 213 15.39 -17.69 -0.44
C ASN A 213 14.35 -18.04 -1.52
N SER A 214 13.12 -18.33 -1.11
CA SER A 214 11.99 -18.61 -2.01
C SER A 214 11.62 -17.37 -2.84
N LEU A 215 11.61 -16.17 -2.22
CA LEU A 215 11.41 -14.91 -2.93
C LEU A 215 12.46 -14.66 -4.02
N ASN A 216 13.74 -14.98 -3.75
CA ASN A 216 14.82 -14.85 -4.72
C ASN A 216 14.68 -15.86 -5.87
N GLU A 217 14.29 -17.11 -5.56
CA GLU A 217 14.06 -18.16 -6.55
C GLU A 217 12.91 -17.78 -7.51
N HIS A 218 11.87 -17.12 -7.01
CA HIS A 218 10.68 -16.72 -7.76
C HIS A 218 10.65 -15.23 -8.12
N ILE A 219 11.80 -14.55 -8.18
CA ILE A 219 11.86 -13.08 -8.36
C ILE A 219 11.17 -12.60 -9.64
N SER A 220 11.27 -13.37 -10.74
CA SER A 220 10.59 -13.04 -11.99
C SER A 220 9.07 -13.13 -11.86
N GLU A 221 8.57 -14.19 -11.22
CA GLU A 221 7.13 -14.40 -10.95
C GLU A 221 6.58 -13.31 -10.01
N LEU A 222 7.38 -12.93 -9.00
CA LEU A 222 7.07 -11.84 -8.09
C LEU A 222 6.85 -10.52 -8.85
N PHE A 223 7.75 -10.14 -9.75
CA PHE A 223 7.61 -8.93 -10.56
C PHE A 223 6.48 -9.02 -11.58
N GLU A 224 6.25 -10.20 -12.15
CA GLU A 224 5.21 -10.38 -13.15
C GLU A 224 3.80 -10.31 -12.54
N TYR A 225 3.58 -10.90 -11.36
CA TYR A 225 2.21 -11.08 -10.83
C TYR A 225 1.89 -10.33 -9.55
N TYR A 226 2.90 -9.90 -8.77
CA TYR A 226 2.69 -9.36 -7.41
C TYR A 226 3.32 -7.99 -7.18
N ILE A 227 4.09 -7.49 -8.13
CA ILE A 227 4.58 -6.11 -8.17
C ILE A 227 3.95 -5.46 -9.40
N LEU A 228 3.41 -4.27 -9.21
CA LEU A 228 3.02 -3.37 -10.29
C LEU A 228 4.19 -2.44 -10.54
#